data_AF-H1HQI6-F1
#
_entry.id   AF-H1HQI6-F1
#
_cell.length_a   1.000
_cell.length_b   1.000
_cell.length_c   1.000
_cell.angle_alpha   90.00
_cell.angle_beta   90.00
_cell.angle_gamma   90.00
#
_symmetry.space_group_name_H-M   'P 1'
#
loop_
_entity.id
_entity.type
_entity.pdbx_description
1 polymer ?
#
loop_
_entity_poly.entity_id
_entity_poly.type
_entity_poly.pdbx_seq_one_letter_code
_entity_poly.pdbx_strand_id
1 'polypeptide(L)'
;MNDKQKMKEINCKHKVVFLLLAFQLLSFMGNIGYAEMQASTKCTAKEGILYDRKLDDRKAIPELLLNDAGAYRKDGLAIVQKDSMVKLNIFYALAERVVRYRVSFSADATALFRSSLSDFGVYVDIPHQRVSMATNPATEMQVPFLQGNREYLIEIYHIYQQAKVRITDLQTKKHAELCATNDGTGGCGAGTLQKGFSVGMQWDHYCFGLVSGTSFLVKRITVCALKRKVKVLLYGDSITQPEGYFPTKTFPESWTQLVIGRLKGNAMSSGRGGGNISMLSEYIRNELPHIKTKYVMVTIGTNGGNTEENLTALIDYIRSQGAIPILNNIPCNESGTQVSNNAIIEKVRRKEGINGCRFDLPTSLAGDGKEVDKSLMFWEDYTGSYGWQIYHHPNERGGRRMFEQTLTDIPEIYR
;
A
#
# COMPACT_ATOMS: atom_id res chain seq x y z
N MET A 1 -1.16 -45.52 -75.48
CA MET A 1 0.15 -45.80 -74.84
C MET A 1 1.09 -44.66 -75.21
N ASN A 2 1.48 -43.86 -74.22
CA ASN A 2 2.87 -43.62 -73.78
C ASN A 2 3.68 -42.73 -74.74
N ASP A 3 4.66 -41.94 -74.32
CA ASP A 3 5.22 -41.62 -73.02
C ASP A 3 6.00 -40.31 -73.24
N LYS A 4 5.96 -39.43 -72.25
CA LYS A 4 7.03 -38.49 -71.84
C LYS A 4 7.78 -37.68 -72.91
N GLN A 5 7.36 -36.41 -73.06
CA GLN A 5 8.29 -35.28 -73.25
C GLN A 5 7.65 -33.91 -72.95
N LYS A 6 8.47 -32.99 -72.42
CA LYS A 6 8.30 -31.52 -72.22
C LYS A 6 7.71 -31.07 -70.86
N MET A 7 8.20 -30.03 -70.17
CA MET A 7 9.37 -29.12 -70.26
C MET A 7 9.29 -28.12 -69.06
N LYS A 8 10.39 -27.37 -68.85
CA LYS A 8 10.56 -26.09 -68.08
C LYS A 8 10.76 -26.17 -66.56
N GLU A 9 11.62 -25.38 -65.90
CA GLU A 9 12.71 -24.42 -66.24
C GLU A 9 13.33 -24.03 -64.87
N ILE A 10 14.67 -24.08 -64.70
CA ILE A 10 15.37 -23.44 -63.57
C ILE A 10 16.70 -22.86 -64.07
N ASN A 11 17.01 -21.67 -63.54
CA ASN A 11 18.28 -20.93 -63.50
C ASN A 11 18.69 -20.12 -64.75
N CYS A 12 18.96 -18.81 -64.57
CA CYS A 12 20.32 -18.29 -64.34
C CYS A 12 20.39 -16.73 -64.24
N LYS A 13 21.37 -16.22 -63.47
CA LYS A 13 22.19 -14.98 -63.62
C LYS A 13 21.79 -13.60 -63.03
N HIS A 14 22.64 -13.17 -62.07
CA HIS A 14 23.51 -11.97 -62.05
C HIS A 14 22.98 -10.51 -62.05
N LYS A 15 23.58 -9.72 -61.12
CA LYS A 15 24.14 -8.34 -61.23
C LYS A 15 23.34 -7.09 -60.74
N VAL A 16 23.98 -6.41 -59.78
CA VAL A 16 24.37 -4.96 -59.76
C VAL A 16 23.37 -3.89 -59.27
N VAL A 17 23.71 -3.34 -58.08
CA VAL A 17 23.84 -1.91 -57.67
C VAL A 17 23.21 -0.84 -58.57
N PHE A 18 22.34 0.03 -58.03
CA PHE A 18 22.50 1.50 -58.10
C PHE A 18 21.60 2.25 -57.10
N LEU A 19 22.22 3.30 -56.57
CA LEU A 19 21.81 4.30 -55.57
C LEU A 19 20.98 5.44 -56.19
N LEU A 20 20.40 6.29 -55.32
CA LEU A 20 19.92 7.69 -55.48
C LEU A 20 18.38 7.85 -55.39
N LEU A 21 17.80 8.44 -54.33
CA LEU A 21 17.88 9.79 -53.73
C LEU A 21 16.69 10.68 -54.13
N ALA A 22 15.81 10.92 -53.16
CA ALA A 22 15.07 12.18 -52.97
C ALA A 22 14.59 12.16 -51.49
N PHE A 23 15.22 12.89 -50.56
CA PHE A 23 14.89 14.27 -50.12
C PHE A 23 13.38 14.41 -49.83
N GLN A 24 12.88 14.90 -48.69
CA GLN A 24 13.42 15.53 -47.48
C GLN A 24 12.22 15.72 -46.50
N LEU A 25 12.48 16.10 -45.24
CA LEU A 25 11.54 16.59 -44.19
C LEU A 25 10.89 15.55 -43.26
N LEU A 26 11.55 15.24 -42.13
CA LEU A 26 11.29 15.92 -40.85
C LEU A 26 12.28 15.43 -39.77
N SER A 27 12.89 16.39 -39.10
CA SER A 27 13.91 16.23 -38.08
C SER A 27 13.30 15.99 -36.69
N PHE A 28 14.11 15.39 -35.81
CA PHE A 28 14.00 15.41 -34.34
C PHE A 28 12.80 14.71 -33.68
N MET A 29 13.00 13.46 -33.29
CA MET A 29 12.57 13.00 -31.96
C MET A 29 13.71 12.23 -31.30
N GLY A 30 14.42 12.92 -30.41
CA GLY A 30 15.31 12.31 -29.45
C GLY A 30 14.54 11.69 -28.28
N ASN A 31 15.19 10.73 -27.63
CA ASN A 31 15.05 10.36 -26.21
C ASN A 31 13.65 10.46 -25.59
N ILE A 32 12.94 9.34 -25.54
CA ILE A 32 12.23 8.96 -24.31
C ILE A 32 12.50 7.47 -24.08
N GLY A 33 13.61 7.19 -23.40
CA GLY A 33 13.78 5.93 -22.69
C GLY A 33 12.76 5.92 -21.56
N TYR A 34 11.66 5.19 -21.73
CA TYR A 34 10.81 4.81 -20.62
C TYR A 34 11.63 3.89 -19.73
N ALA A 35 12.07 4.44 -18.60
CA ALA A 35 12.61 3.68 -17.50
C ALA A 35 11.50 2.75 -17.00
N GLU A 36 11.50 1.51 -17.47
CA GLU A 36 10.93 0.40 -16.73
C GLU A 36 11.57 0.45 -15.34
N MET A 37 10.76 0.83 -14.36
CA MET A 37 11.10 0.73 -12.96
C MET A 37 11.22 -0.77 -12.67
N GLN A 38 12.42 -1.30 -12.90
CA GLN A 38 12.81 -2.63 -12.49
C GLN A 38 12.50 -2.72 -11.00
N ALA A 39 11.45 -3.46 -10.67
CA ALA A 39 11.29 -4.09 -9.39
C ALA A 39 12.53 -4.97 -9.20
N SER A 40 13.60 -4.38 -8.65
CA SER A 40 14.85 -5.07 -8.40
C SER A 40 14.57 -6.13 -7.33
N THR A 41 14.30 -7.33 -7.80
CA THR A 41 14.21 -8.58 -7.05
C THR A 41 15.60 -9.01 -6.60
N LYS A 42 16.31 -8.17 -5.82
CA LYS A 42 17.54 -8.55 -5.12
C LYS A 42 17.94 -7.57 -4.01
N CYS A 43 17.18 -7.60 -2.92
CA CYS A 43 17.70 -7.52 -1.56
C CYS A 43 16.59 -8.04 -0.64
N THR A 44 16.54 -9.35 -0.38
CA THR A 44 15.58 -9.91 0.57
C THR A 44 16.01 -9.49 1.97
N ALA A 45 15.64 -8.27 2.38
CA ALA A 45 15.45 -7.99 3.79
C ALA A 45 14.49 -9.08 4.28
N LYS A 46 14.95 -9.96 5.18
CA LYS A 46 14.04 -10.95 5.79
C LYS A 46 12.84 -10.18 6.36
N GLU A 47 11.65 -10.72 6.23
CA GLU A 47 10.43 -10.11 6.74
C GLU A 47 10.49 -9.91 8.26
N GLY A 48 9.79 -8.89 8.76
CA GLY A 48 9.60 -8.67 10.20
C GLY A 48 8.26 -9.27 10.64
N ILE A 49 8.27 -10.20 11.60
CA ILE A 49 7.02 -10.78 12.13
C ILE A 49 6.39 -9.78 13.09
N LEU A 50 5.22 -9.25 12.72
CA LEU A 50 4.44 -8.32 13.55
C LEU A 50 3.52 -9.11 14.49
N TYR A 51 2.89 -10.15 13.97
CA TYR A 51 2.00 -11.02 14.74
C TYR A 51 2.08 -12.46 14.22
N ASP A 52 2.01 -13.42 15.13
CA ASP A 52 2.10 -14.82 14.77
C ASP A 52 1.44 -15.70 15.84
N ARG A 53 0.36 -16.38 15.47
CA ARG A 53 -0.40 -17.25 16.37
C ARG A 53 -0.87 -18.50 15.67
N LYS A 54 -0.58 -19.64 16.31
CA LYS A 54 -1.29 -20.89 16.05
C LYS A 54 -2.65 -20.81 16.74
N LEU A 55 -3.70 -21.19 16.02
CA LEU A 55 -5.06 -21.15 16.53
C LEU A 55 -5.43 -22.56 16.97
N ASP A 56 -5.35 -22.84 18.26
CA ASP A 56 -5.79 -24.10 18.86
C ASP A 56 -6.47 -23.85 20.21
N ASP A 57 -7.12 -24.88 20.75
CA ASP A 57 -7.88 -24.83 22.01
C ASP A 57 -7.02 -24.77 23.29
N ARG A 58 -5.69 -24.63 23.15
CA ARG A 58 -4.77 -24.72 24.29
C ARG A 58 -4.68 -23.42 25.09
N LYS A 59 -4.89 -22.27 24.45
CA LYS A 59 -4.73 -20.94 25.06
C LYS A 59 -5.75 -19.97 24.48
N ALA A 60 -6.27 -19.09 25.34
CA ALA A 60 -7.04 -17.94 24.89
C ALA A 60 -6.16 -17.02 24.02
N ILE A 61 -6.72 -16.52 22.93
CA ILE A 61 -6.08 -15.56 22.03
C ILE A 61 -6.92 -14.27 22.08
N PRO A 62 -6.69 -13.39 23.06
CA PRO A 62 -7.54 -12.22 23.32
C PRO A 62 -7.55 -11.22 22.16
N GLU A 63 -6.52 -11.24 21.30
CA GLU A 63 -6.43 -10.38 20.14
C GLU A 63 -7.36 -10.82 18.99
N LEU A 64 -7.97 -12.02 19.05
CA LEU A 64 -8.93 -12.50 18.06
C LEU A 64 -10.36 -12.46 18.62
N LEU A 65 -11.15 -11.52 18.11
CA LEU A 65 -12.58 -11.41 18.40
C LEU A 65 -13.34 -12.35 17.47
N LEU A 66 -13.95 -13.40 18.03
CA LEU A 66 -14.61 -14.43 17.23
C LEU A 66 -15.95 -13.97 16.64
N ASN A 67 -16.66 -13.05 17.31
CA ASN A 67 -17.98 -12.54 16.89
C ASN A 67 -18.93 -13.66 16.45
N ASP A 68 -19.02 -14.71 17.26
CA ASP A 68 -19.85 -15.90 17.01
C ASP A 68 -19.56 -16.67 15.70
N ALA A 69 -18.48 -16.34 14.99
CA ALA A 69 -18.13 -16.96 13.70
C ALA A 69 -17.77 -18.45 13.83
N GLY A 70 -17.29 -18.85 15.01
CA GLY A 70 -16.73 -20.18 15.21
C GLY A 70 -16.17 -20.42 16.60
N ALA A 71 -15.48 -21.55 16.75
CA ALA A 71 -14.87 -21.96 18.02
C ALA A 71 -13.50 -22.61 17.81
N TYR A 72 -12.62 -22.46 18.80
CA TYR A 72 -11.32 -23.13 18.81
C TYR A 72 -11.49 -24.64 18.97
N ARG A 73 -10.70 -25.39 18.20
CA ARG A 73 -10.54 -26.84 18.26
C ARG A 73 -9.06 -27.17 18.39
N LYS A 74 -8.75 -28.43 18.70
CA LYS A 74 -7.38 -28.94 18.83
C LYS A 74 -6.49 -28.69 17.60
N ASP A 75 -7.09 -28.62 16.42
CA ASP A 75 -6.43 -28.54 15.12
C ASP A 75 -6.57 -27.19 14.39
N GLY A 76 -7.35 -26.25 14.94
CA GLY A 76 -7.62 -24.95 14.31
C GLY A 76 -8.77 -24.17 14.96
N LEU A 77 -8.97 -22.93 14.54
CA LEU A 77 -10.19 -22.18 14.73
C LEU A 77 -11.19 -22.57 13.64
N ALA A 78 -12.28 -23.26 14.02
CA ALA A 78 -13.29 -23.73 13.09
C ALA A 78 -14.38 -22.67 12.90
N ILE A 79 -14.48 -22.12 11.69
CA ILE A 79 -15.49 -21.18 11.27
C ILE A 79 -16.63 -21.95 10.63
N VAL A 80 -17.84 -21.80 11.18
CA VAL A 80 -19.04 -22.54 10.77
C VAL A 80 -20.26 -21.64 10.63
N GLN A 81 -20.26 -20.50 11.33
CA GLN A 81 -21.34 -19.54 11.26
C GLN A 81 -21.13 -18.64 10.03
N LYS A 82 -22.13 -18.64 9.16
CA LYS A 82 -22.15 -17.82 7.95
C LYS A 82 -22.38 -16.36 8.31
N ASP A 83 -21.87 -15.46 7.47
CA ASP A 83 -22.02 -14.00 7.59
C ASP A 83 -21.44 -13.39 8.89
N SER A 84 -20.74 -14.20 9.68
CA SER A 84 -20.01 -13.80 10.87
C SER A 84 -18.52 -13.80 10.59
N MET A 85 -17.80 -12.85 11.19
CA MET A 85 -16.40 -12.58 10.86
C MET A 85 -15.56 -12.57 12.12
N VAL A 86 -14.49 -13.35 12.12
CA VAL A 86 -13.42 -13.20 13.11
C VAL A 86 -12.64 -11.94 12.77
N LYS A 87 -12.26 -11.16 13.79
CA LYS A 87 -11.43 -9.95 13.67
C LYS A 87 -10.15 -10.11 14.47
N LEU A 88 -9.00 -9.97 13.82
CA LEU A 88 -7.74 -9.68 14.50
C LEU A 88 -7.77 -8.24 14.97
N ASN A 89 -8.00 -8.03 16.26
CA ASN A 89 -8.11 -6.71 16.90
C ASN A 89 -6.75 -6.08 17.17
N ILE A 90 -5.91 -6.04 16.14
CA ILE A 90 -4.64 -5.32 16.08
C ILE A 90 -4.67 -4.45 14.83
N PHE A 91 -4.36 -3.17 14.99
CA PHE A 91 -4.41 -2.18 13.91
C PHE A 91 -3.05 -2.10 13.20
N TYR A 92 -3.03 -2.34 11.89
CA TYR A 92 -1.92 -2.04 10.98
C TYR A 92 -2.27 -1.03 9.87
N ALA A 93 -1.29 -0.19 9.50
CA ALA A 93 -1.34 0.77 8.38
C ALA A 93 -0.12 0.69 7.44
N LEU A 94 0.88 -0.16 7.74
CA LEU A 94 2.13 -0.29 6.98
C LEU A 94 1.94 -0.64 5.50
N ALA A 95 2.40 0.20 4.58
CA ALA A 95 2.16 0.05 3.14
C ALA A 95 2.86 -1.17 2.48
N GLU A 96 3.84 -1.78 3.15
CA GLU A 96 4.51 -3.01 2.70
C GLU A 96 4.34 -4.13 3.73
N ARG A 97 3.23 -4.86 3.63
CA ARG A 97 2.88 -5.94 4.57
C ARG A 97 2.24 -7.14 3.88
N VAL A 98 2.23 -8.26 4.58
CA VAL A 98 1.51 -9.48 4.19
C VAL A 98 0.85 -10.11 5.40
N VAL A 99 -0.42 -10.51 5.23
CA VAL A 99 -1.09 -11.42 6.17
C VAL A 99 -1.15 -12.82 5.55
N ARG A 100 -0.85 -13.82 6.37
CA ARG A 100 -0.81 -15.23 6.00
C ARG A 100 -1.77 -16.05 6.83
N TYR A 101 -2.48 -16.94 6.16
CA TYR A 101 -3.39 -17.89 6.80
C TYR A 101 -3.01 -19.30 6.37
N ARG A 102 -2.77 -20.19 7.35
CA ARG A 102 -2.72 -21.64 7.09
C ARG A 102 -4.10 -22.20 7.35
N VAL A 103 -4.71 -22.80 6.34
CA VAL A 103 -6.15 -23.09 6.38
C VAL A 103 -6.53 -24.41 5.72
N SER A 104 -7.72 -24.90 5.99
CA SER A 104 -8.39 -25.97 5.23
C SER A 104 -9.89 -25.69 5.10
N PHE A 105 -10.50 -26.11 4.01
CA PHE A 105 -11.88 -25.81 3.67
C PHE A 105 -12.72 -27.09 3.54
N SER A 106 -14.02 -27.04 3.85
CA SER A 106 -14.94 -28.05 3.32
C SER A 106 -15.09 -27.92 1.80
N ALA A 107 -15.50 -29.00 1.13
CA ALA A 107 -15.58 -29.04 -0.34
C ALA A 107 -16.62 -28.06 -0.92
N ASP A 108 -17.58 -27.63 -0.11
CA ASP A 108 -18.67 -26.73 -0.45
C ASP A 108 -18.42 -25.27 0.01
N ALA A 109 -17.24 -24.96 0.57
CA ALA A 109 -16.98 -23.69 1.24
C ALA A 109 -16.65 -22.55 0.27
N THR A 110 -17.21 -21.38 0.56
CA THR A 110 -16.70 -20.09 0.11
C THR A 110 -16.31 -19.26 1.33
N ALA A 111 -15.05 -18.85 1.42
CA ALA A 111 -14.55 -18.02 2.51
C ALA A 111 -14.22 -16.60 2.04
N LEU A 112 -14.28 -15.65 2.97
CA LEU A 112 -13.96 -14.24 2.75
C LEU A 112 -12.85 -13.81 3.72
N PHE A 113 -11.84 -13.14 3.18
CA PHE A 113 -10.83 -12.39 3.93
C PHE A 113 -10.95 -10.92 3.56
N ARG A 114 -11.14 -10.02 4.52
CA ARG A 114 -11.35 -8.60 4.25
C ARG A 114 -10.72 -7.72 5.32
N SER A 115 -10.59 -6.43 5.03
CA SER A 115 -10.37 -5.41 6.04
C SER A 115 -11.65 -5.15 6.85
N SER A 116 -11.52 -4.59 8.06
CA SER A 116 -12.67 -4.24 8.90
C SER A 116 -13.57 -3.15 8.31
N LEU A 117 -13.04 -2.31 7.43
CA LEU A 117 -13.82 -1.29 6.72
C LEU A 117 -14.45 -1.78 5.42
N SER A 118 -14.22 -3.05 5.06
CA SER A 118 -14.72 -3.66 3.82
C SER A 118 -14.28 -2.95 2.54
N ASP A 119 -13.26 -2.09 2.59
CA ASP A 119 -12.61 -1.46 1.43
C ASP A 119 -11.81 -2.48 0.59
N PHE A 120 -11.41 -3.59 1.21
CA PHE A 120 -10.72 -4.71 0.58
C PHE A 120 -11.43 -6.03 0.89
N GLY A 121 -11.49 -6.95 -0.08
CA GLY A 121 -12.01 -8.30 0.14
C GLY A 121 -11.44 -9.33 -0.83
N VAL A 122 -11.20 -10.55 -0.35
CA VAL A 122 -10.74 -11.71 -1.11
C VAL A 122 -11.65 -12.90 -0.83
N TYR A 123 -12.21 -13.47 -1.88
CA TYR A 123 -13.00 -14.68 -1.82
C TYR A 123 -12.17 -15.89 -2.26
N VAL A 124 -12.30 -16.99 -1.53
CA VAL A 124 -11.81 -18.31 -1.93
C VAL A 124 -13.01 -19.24 -2.06
N ASP A 125 -13.33 -19.61 -3.29
CA ASP A 125 -14.53 -20.35 -3.69
C ASP A 125 -14.10 -21.76 -4.13
N ILE A 126 -14.22 -22.73 -3.21
CA ILE A 126 -13.77 -24.11 -3.45
C ILE A 126 -14.61 -24.80 -4.54
N PRO A 127 -15.96 -24.74 -4.52
CA PRO A 127 -16.77 -25.39 -5.55
C PRO A 127 -16.44 -24.97 -6.97
N HIS A 128 -16.18 -23.67 -7.18
CA HIS A 128 -15.86 -23.13 -8.50
C HIS A 128 -14.37 -23.01 -8.76
N GLN A 129 -13.52 -23.52 -7.86
CA GLN A 129 -12.07 -23.49 -7.94
C GLN A 129 -11.52 -22.09 -8.27
N ARG A 130 -12.06 -21.07 -7.60
CA ARG A 130 -11.82 -19.67 -7.97
C ARG A 130 -11.34 -18.85 -6.78
N VAL A 131 -10.47 -17.88 -7.05
CA VAL A 131 -10.11 -16.81 -6.11
C VAL A 131 -10.45 -15.48 -6.77
N SER A 132 -11.07 -14.56 -6.03
CA SER A 132 -11.38 -13.22 -6.53
C SER A 132 -11.12 -12.14 -5.49
N MET A 133 -10.75 -10.95 -5.97
CA MET A 133 -10.71 -9.72 -5.19
C MET A 133 -11.99 -8.90 -5.46
N ALA A 134 -12.52 -8.28 -4.42
CA ALA A 134 -13.74 -7.47 -4.44
C ALA A 134 -13.53 -6.08 -5.11
N THR A 135 -12.86 -6.05 -6.25
CA THR A 135 -12.71 -4.85 -7.09
C THR A 135 -13.95 -4.64 -7.97
N ASN A 136 -14.02 -3.51 -8.69
CA ASN A 136 -15.10 -3.26 -9.65
C ASN A 136 -14.55 -2.89 -11.05
N PRO A 137 -14.64 -3.79 -12.06
CA PRO A 137 -15.15 -5.16 -11.97
C PRO A 137 -14.26 -6.05 -11.09
N ALA A 138 -14.80 -7.19 -10.64
CA ALA A 138 -14.05 -8.13 -9.82
C ALA A 138 -12.83 -8.67 -10.56
N THR A 139 -11.68 -8.69 -9.89
CA THR A 139 -10.44 -9.27 -10.41
C THR A 139 -10.38 -10.71 -9.94
N GLU A 140 -10.34 -11.68 -10.86
CA GLU A 140 -10.48 -13.10 -10.52
C GLU A 140 -9.44 -13.99 -11.23
N MET A 141 -9.19 -15.16 -10.64
CA MET A 141 -8.40 -16.23 -11.27
C MET A 141 -9.01 -17.60 -11.01
N GLN A 142 -8.83 -18.49 -11.98
CA GLN A 142 -9.07 -19.92 -11.83
C GLN A 142 -7.88 -20.59 -11.14
N VAL A 143 -8.19 -21.49 -10.21
CA VAL A 143 -7.23 -22.19 -9.36
C VAL A 143 -7.58 -23.69 -9.35
N PRO A 144 -7.27 -24.44 -10.42
CA PRO A 144 -7.79 -25.80 -10.64
C PRO A 144 -7.38 -26.84 -9.60
N PHE A 145 -6.40 -26.51 -8.75
CA PHE A 145 -5.96 -27.37 -7.65
C PHE A 145 -6.74 -27.13 -6.34
N LEU A 146 -7.68 -26.19 -6.30
CA LEU A 146 -8.57 -25.99 -5.15
C LEU A 146 -9.50 -27.19 -4.99
N GLN A 147 -9.47 -27.75 -3.79
CA GLN A 147 -10.20 -28.93 -3.35
C GLN A 147 -10.46 -28.84 -1.84
N GLY A 148 -11.61 -29.38 -1.41
CA GLY A 148 -11.93 -29.53 0.00
C GLY A 148 -10.94 -30.47 0.72
N ASN A 149 -10.86 -30.32 2.05
CA ASN A 149 -10.06 -31.14 2.96
C ASN A 149 -8.55 -31.13 2.67
N ARG A 150 -8.06 -30.16 1.91
CA ARG A 150 -6.63 -29.88 1.73
C ARG A 150 -6.20 -28.68 2.57
N GLU A 151 -4.91 -28.64 2.88
CA GLU A 151 -4.31 -27.48 3.52
C GLU A 151 -3.72 -26.50 2.50
N TYR A 152 -3.99 -25.22 2.72
CA TYR A 152 -3.46 -24.12 1.91
C TYR A 152 -2.74 -23.11 2.78
N LEU A 153 -1.77 -22.45 2.17
CA LEU A 153 -1.25 -21.16 2.62
C LEU A 153 -1.85 -20.08 1.73
N ILE A 154 -2.59 -19.16 2.34
CA ILE A 154 -3.10 -17.96 1.70
C ILE A 154 -2.25 -16.79 2.17
N GLU A 155 -1.72 -16.02 1.24
CA GLU A 155 -0.92 -14.84 1.50
C GLU A 155 -1.57 -13.64 0.82
N ILE A 156 -1.93 -12.62 1.58
CA ILE A 156 -2.55 -11.39 1.08
C ILE A 156 -1.58 -10.25 1.36
N TYR A 157 -1.03 -9.71 0.29
CA TYR A 157 -0.03 -8.65 0.28
C TYR A 157 -0.71 -7.30 0.05
N HIS A 158 -0.21 -6.30 0.75
CA HIS A 158 -0.40 -4.89 0.44
C HIS A 158 0.97 -4.27 0.23
N ILE A 159 1.20 -3.72 -0.96
CA ILE A 159 2.47 -3.15 -1.41
C ILE A 159 2.15 -1.83 -2.09
N TYR A 160 1.93 -0.79 -1.29
CA TYR A 160 1.47 0.52 -1.75
C TYR A 160 0.20 0.38 -2.61
N GLN A 161 0.28 0.73 -3.90
CA GLN A 161 -0.83 0.57 -4.83
C GLN A 161 -1.15 -0.89 -5.18
N GLN A 162 -0.25 -1.84 -4.94
CA GLN A 162 -0.49 -3.22 -5.35
C GLN A 162 -1.14 -4.05 -4.24
N ALA A 163 -2.27 -4.68 -4.58
CA ALA A 163 -2.82 -5.81 -3.83
C ALA A 163 -2.44 -7.12 -4.56
N LYS A 164 -1.91 -8.09 -3.81
CA LYS A 164 -1.58 -9.41 -4.36
C LYS A 164 -2.08 -10.51 -3.44
N VAL A 165 -2.70 -11.53 -4.02
CA VAL A 165 -3.12 -12.75 -3.33
C VAL A 165 -2.34 -13.92 -3.90
N ARG A 166 -1.69 -14.69 -3.04
CA ARG A 166 -1.08 -15.97 -3.40
C ARG A 166 -1.75 -17.08 -2.61
N ILE A 167 -2.14 -18.14 -3.30
CA ILE A 167 -2.63 -19.37 -2.66
C ILE A 167 -1.73 -20.53 -3.05
N THR A 168 -1.28 -21.29 -2.05
CA THR A 168 -0.37 -22.43 -2.23
C THR A 168 -0.96 -23.67 -1.58
N ASP A 169 -1.11 -24.76 -2.33
CA ASP A 169 -1.39 -26.09 -1.79
C ASP A 169 -0.16 -26.60 -1.04
N LEU A 170 -0.30 -26.84 0.26
CA LEU A 170 0.84 -27.22 1.11
C LEU A 170 1.35 -28.63 0.86
N GLN A 171 0.54 -29.52 0.29
CA GLN A 171 0.92 -30.87 -0.07
C GLN A 171 1.64 -30.90 -1.42
N THR A 172 1.02 -30.33 -2.46
CA THR A 172 1.53 -30.43 -3.84
C THR A 172 2.51 -29.33 -4.21
N LYS A 173 2.59 -28.25 -3.41
CA LYS A 173 3.36 -27.03 -3.66
C LYS A 173 2.93 -26.24 -4.90
N LYS A 174 1.82 -26.64 -5.55
CA LYS A 174 1.19 -25.83 -6.60
C LYS A 174 0.71 -24.51 -5.99
N HIS A 175 0.89 -23.43 -6.73
CA HIS A 175 0.44 -22.11 -6.32
C HIS A 175 -0.14 -21.34 -7.49
N ALA A 176 -0.97 -20.36 -7.17
CA ALA A 176 -1.53 -19.39 -8.10
C ALA A 176 -1.46 -18.00 -7.47
N GLU A 177 -1.33 -16.97 -8.29
CA GLU A 177 -1.22 -15.58 -7.87
C GLU A 177 -2.20 -14.70 -8.64
N LEU A 178 -2.84 -13.79 -7.91
CA LEU A 178 -3.75 -12.78 -8.42
C LEU A 178 -3.23 -11.41 -7.97
N CYS A 179 -3.09 -10.47 -8.90
CA CYS A 179 -2.57 -9.12 -8.62
C CYS A 179 -3.52 -8.07 -9.20
N ALA A 180 -3.67 -6.96 -8.48
CA ALA A 180 -4.33 -5.76 -8.96
C ALA A 180 -3.58 -4.52 -8.45
N THR A 181 -3.63 -3.44 -9.22
CA THR A 181 -2.93 -2.18 -8.91
C THR A 181 -3.96 -1.08 -8.75
N ASN A 182 -3.98 -0.44 -7.58
CA ASN A 182 -4.75 0.77 -7.30
C ASN A 182 -4.33 1.87 -8.26
N ASP A 183 -5.30 2.53 -8.87
CA ASP A 183 -5.09 3.70 -9.70
C ASP A 183 -5.89 4.85 -9.10
N GLY A 184 -5.23 5.73 -8.36
CA GLY A 184 -5.88 6.86 -7.67
C GLY A 184 -6.44 7.88 -8.66
N THR A 185 -7.40 8.69 -8.24
CA THR A 185 -8.10 9.63 -9.13
C THR A 185 -7.37 10.97 -9.33
N GLY A 186 -6.39 11.31 -8.49
CA GLY A 186 -5.70 12.61 -8.51
C GLY A 186 -6.56 13.79 -8.07
N GLY A 187 -7.58 13.55 -7.24
CA GLY A 187 -8.57 14.55 -6.82
C GLY A 187 -9.90 13.89 -6.48
N CYS A 188 -10.93 14.67 -6.18
CA CYS A 188 -12.27 14.17 -5.86
C CYS A 188 -13.37 14.90 -6.62
N GLY A 189 -14.50 14.22 -6.90
CA GLY A 189 -15.63 14.77 -7.64
C GLY A 189 -15.23 15.37 -8.99
N ALA A 190 -15.63 16.62 -9.25
CA ALA A 190 -15.25 17.36 -10.46
C ALA A 190 -13.73 17.61 -10.58
N GLY A 191 -12.97 17.50 -9.48
CA GLY A 191 -11.52 17.62 -9.48
C GLY A 191 -10.76 16.33 -9.79
N THR A 192 -11.46 15.22 -10.05
CA THR A 192 -10.81 13.97 -10.49
C THR A 192 -10.09 14.15 -11.84
N LEU A 193 -8.84 13.68 -11.93
CA LEU A 193 -8.04 13.72 -13.17
C LEU A 193 -8.28 12.49 -14.04
N GLN A 194 -8.78 11.41 -13.44
CA GLN A 194 -9.13 10.16 -14.11
C GLN A 194 -10.16 9.37 -13.31
N LYS A 195 -10.78 8.36 -13.94
CA LYS A 195 -11.80 7.50 -13.34
C LYS A 195 -11.31 6.75 -12.09
N GLY A 196 -10.04 6.37 -12.09
CA GLY A 196 -9.41 5.55 -11.06
C GLY A 196 -9.87 4.10 -11.05
N PHE A 197 -9.21 3.29 -10.24
CA PHE A 197 -9.52 1.88 -9.98
C PHE A 197 -9.06 1.53 -8.56
N SER A 198 -10.01 1.18 -7.68
CA SER A 198 -9.71 0.88 -6.29
C SER A 198 -9.47 -0.61 -6.07
N VAL A 199 -8.38 -0.95 -5.41
CA VAL A 199 -8.09 -2.33 -4.96
C VAL A 199 -8.25 -2.50 -3.46
N GLY A 200 -8.64 -1.45 -2.72
CA GLY A 200 -8.66 -1.44 -1.27
C GLY A 200 -7.27 -1.30 -0.65
N MET A 201 -7.23 -0.79 0.57
CA MET A 201 -6.01 -0.39 1.27
C MET A 201 -5.68 -1.32 2.45
N GLN A 202 -6.60 -2.25 2.72
CA GLN A 202 -6.47 -3.30 3.72
C GLN A 202 -6.29 -2.74 5.15
N TRP A 203 -6.75 -1.52 5.42
CA TRP A 203 -6.46 -0.83 6.68
C TRP A 203 -7.09 -1.50 7.89
N ASP A 204 -6.61 -1.02 9.04
CA ASP A 204 -7.18 -1.27 10.36
C ASP A 204 -6.97 -2.73 10.73
N HIS A 205 -8.01 -3.54 10.63
CA HIS A 205 -8.01 -4.90 11.15
C HIS A 205 -8.26 -5.95 10.07
N TYR A 206 -7.58 -7.09 10.22
CA TYR A 206 -7.81 -8.24 9.37
C TYR A 206 -9.02 -9.03 9.86
N CYS A 207 -9.96 -9.30 8.95
CA CYS A 207 -11.16 -10.07 9.22
C CYS A 207 -11.23 -11.28 8.28
N PHE A 208 -11.75 -12.40 8.78
CA PHE A 208 -12.02 -13.58 7.96
C PHE A 208 -13.28 -14.33 8.42
N GLY A 209 -14.00 -14.95 7.48
CA GLY A 209 -15.26 -15.63 7.76
C GLY A 209 -15.73 -16.56 6.65
N LEU A 210 -16.84 -17.25 6.90
CA LEU A 210 -17.50 -18.16 5.96
C LEU A 210 -18.68 -17.45 5.30
N VAL A 211 -18.72 -17.46 3.96
CA VAL A 211 -19.83 -16.89 3.17
C VAL A 211 -20.87 -17.97 2.89
N SER A 212 -20.42 -19.14 2.45
CA SER A 212 -21.30 -20.28 2.16
C SER A 212 -20.58 -21.61 2.39
N GLY A 213 -21.33 -22.71 2.40
CA GLY A 213 -20.83 -24.05 2.65
C GLY A 213 -20.86 -24.46 4.12
N THR A 214 -20.13 -25.54 4.43
CA THR A 214 -20.16 -26.21 5.72
C THR A 214 -19.18 -25.63 6.73
N SER A 215 -17.89 -25.50 6.38
CA SER A 215 -16.88 -24.99 7.33
C SER A 215 -15.58 -24.55 6.67
N PHE A 216 -14.84 -23.74 7.41
CA PHE A 216 -13.49 -23.30 7.09
C PHE A 216 -12.64 -23.29 8.36
N LEU A 217 -11.48 -23.94 8.34
CA LEU A 217 -10.59 -24.08 9.50
C LEU A 217 -9.34 -23.22 9.31
N VAL A 218 -9.04 -22.35 10.28
CA VAL A 218 -7.81 -21.55 10.31
C VAL A 218 -6.86 -22.10 11.37
N LYS A 219 -5.70 -22.58 10.95
CA LYS A 219 -4.69 -23.21 11.84
C LYS A 219 -3.66 -22.22 12.36
N ARG A 220 -3.36 -21.18 11.57
CA ARG A 220 -2.37 -20.15 11.91
C ARG A 220 -2.70 -18.87 11.17
N ILE A 221 -2.47 -17.75 11.84
CA ILE A 221 -2.44 -16.41 11.25
C ILE A 221 -1.08 -15.79 11.55
N THR A 222 -0.47 -15.16 10.55
CA THR A 222 0.80 -14.47 10.68
C THR A 222 0.74 -13.15 9.90
N VAL A 223 1.10 -12.04 10.53
CA VAL A 223 1.22 -10.72 9.89
C VAL A 223 2.69 -10.35 9.86
N CYS A 224 3.19 -9.96 8.69
CA CYS A 224 4.57 -9.59 8.48
C CYS A 224 4.71 -8.24 7.79
N ALA A 225 5.67 -7.44 8.25
CA ALA A 225 6.26 -6.36 7.45
C ALA A 225 7.19 -6.99 6.40
N LEU A 226 7.15 -6.51 5.16
CA LEU A 226 7.98 -7.08 4.08
C LEU A 226 9.47 -6.75 4.27
N LYS A 227 9.80 -5.73 5.07
CA LYS A 227 11.16 -5.41 5.47
C LYS A 227 11.28 -5.40 7.00
N ARG A 228 12.09 -6.30 7.59
CA ARG A 228 12.42 -6.24 9.04
C ARG A 228 13.30 -5.06 9.43
N LYS A 229 13.95 -4.43 8.45
CA LYS A 229 14.93 -3.36 8.67
C LYS A 229 14.85 -2.35 7.54
N VAL A 230 14.73 -1.09 7.92
CA VAL A 230 14.85 0.06 7.04
C VAL A 230 15.69 1.15 7.72
N LYS A 231 16.10 2.19 6.98
CA LYS A 231 16.76 3.36 7.58
C LYS A 231 15.74 4.34 8.14
N VAL A 232 14.63 4.52 7.43
CA VAL A 232 13.55 5.48 7.75
C VAL A 232 12.20 4.76 7.73
N LEU A 233 11.39 4.96 8.77
CA LEU A 233 9.95 4.68 8.74
C LEU A 233 9.18 5.99 8.73
N LEU A 234 8.26 6.13 7.77
CA LEU A 234 7.42 7.31 7.59
C LEU A 234 6.04 7.01 8.16
N TYR A 235 5.56 7.80 9.11
CA TYR A 235 4.25 7.67 9.74
C TYR A 235 3.38 8.91 9.54
N GLY A 236 2.07 8.72 9.39
CA GLY A 236 1.17 9.85 9.28
C GLY A 236 -0.27 9.54 8.89
N ASP A 237 -0.91 10.53 8.30
CA ASP A 237 -2.29 10.48 7.80
C ASP A 237 -2.35 10.20 6.28
N SER A 238 -3.39 10.69 5.59
CA SER A 238 -3.57 10.58 4.13
C SER A 238 -2.39 11.16 3.36
N ILE A 239 -1.71 12.19 3.86
CA ILE A 239 -0.56 12.80 3.21
C ILE A 239 0.63 11.84 3.17
N THR A 240 0.74 10.93 4.15
CA THR A 240 1.79 9.89 4.23
C THR A 240 1.35 8.59 3.55
N GLN A 241 0.15 8.55 2.98
CA GLN A 241 -0.46 7.37 2.35
C GLN A 241 -0.94 7.70 0.92
N PRO A 242 -0.01 7.98 0.00
CA PRO A 242 -0.33 8.51 -1.32
C PRO A 242 -1.05 7.53 -2.25
N GLU A 243 -1.02 6.23 -1.96
CA GLU A 243 -1.55 5.18 -2.83
C GLU A 243 -3.05 5.33 -3.14
N GLY A 244 -3.83 5.93 -2.23
CA GLY A 244 -5.25 6.19 -2.42
C GLY A 244 -5.60 7.43 -3.25
N TYR A 245 -4.63 8.34 -3.47
CA TYR A 245 -4.87 9.62 -4.12
C TYR A 245 -4.19 9.71 -5.48
N PHE A 246 -2.94 9.27 -5.57
CA PHE A 246 -2.14 9.46 -6.76
C PHE A 246 -2.54 8.47 -7.88
N PRO A 247 -2.75 8.95 -9.12
CA PRO A 247 -2.71 8.11 -10.30
C PRO A 247 -1.45 7.25 -10.33
N THR A 248 -1.54 6.01 -10.81
CA THR A 248 -0.41 5.07 -10.89
C THR A 248 0.79 5.68 -11.61
N LYS A 249 0.53 6.45 -12.67
CA LYS A 249 1.55 7.13 -13.47
C LYS A 249 2.38 8.13 -12.66
N THR A 250 1.76 8.85 -11.73
CA THR A 250 2.41 9.92 -10.95
C THR A 250 2.65 9.54 -9.49
N PHE A 251 2.23 8.36 -9.05
CA PHE A 251 2.48 7.83 -7.71
C PHE A 251 3.96 7.87 -7.29
N PRO A 252 4.95 7.55 -8.16
CA PRO A 252 6.36 7.69 -7.82
C PRO A 252 6.81 9.12 -7.49
N GLU A 253 6.01 10.13 -7.85
CA GLU A 253 6.28 11.55 -7.57
C GLU A 253 5.70 12.04 -6.23
N SER A 254 4.96 11.19 -5.52
CA SER A 254 4.55 11.50 -4.15
C SER A 254 5.76 11.62 -3.23
N TRP A 255 5.69 12.49 -2.22
CA TRP A 255 6.86 12.81 -1.39
C TRP A 255 7.43 11.59 -0.67
N THR A 256 6.58 10.67 -0.18
CA THR A 256 7.06 9.44 0.48
C THR A 256 7.81 8.55 -0.50
N GLN A 257 7.29 8.38 -1.72
CA GLN A 257 7.95 7.58 -2.75
C GLN A 257 9.26 8.20 -3.21
N LEU A 258 9.36 9.53 -3.30
CA LEU A 258 10.62 10.23 -3.58
C LEU A 258 11.65 10.02 -2.47
N VAL A 259 11.24 10.09 -1.18
CA VAL A 259 12.12 9.75 -0.04
C VAL A 259 12.59 8.30 -0.13
N ILE A 260 11.67 7.35 -0.36
CA ILE A 260 11.96 5.91 -0.48
C ILE A 260 12.91 5.64 -1.65
N GLY A 261 12.66 6.26 -2.80
CA GLY A 261 13.49 6.18 -4.00
C GLY A 261 14.90 6.72 -3.76
N ARG A 262 15.02 7.89 -3.10
CA ARG A 262 16.31 8.49 -2.75
C ARG A 262 17.12 7.61 -1.80
N LEU A 263 16.44 6.85 -0.93
CA LEU A 263 17.01 5.86 -0.02
C LEU A 263 17.19 4.47 -0.66
N LYS A 264 16.95 4.33 -1.97
CA LYS A 264 17.07 3.07 -2.72
C LYS A 264 16.23 1.93 -2.10
N GLY A 265 15.02 2.25 -1.68
CA GLY A 265 14.09 1.30 -1.06
C GLY A 265 14.35 1.04 0.44
N ASN A 266 15.36 1.68 1.05
CA ASN A 266 15.68 1.55 2.48
C ASN A 266 14.77 2.40 3.39
N ALA A 267 13.49 2.46 3.05
CA ALA A 267 12.42 3.10 3.81
C ALA A 267 11.09 2.37 3.55
N MET A 268 10.12 2.60 4.43
CA MET A 268 8.71 2.22 4.26
C MET A 268 7.82 3.34 4.81
N SER A 269 6.57 3.42 4.33
CA SER A 269 5.55 4.29 4.92
C SER A 269 4.44 3.47 5.58
N SER A 270 3.82 4.09 6.58
CA SER A 270 2.64 3.60 7.29
C SER A 270 1.77 4.81 7.58
N GLY A 271 0.80 5.04 6.70
CA GLY A 271 -0.12 6.17 6.80
C GLY A 271 -1.55 5.69 6.74
N ARG A 272 -2.44 6.43 7.41
CA ARG A 272 -3.88 6.13 7.40
C ARG A 272 -4.68 7.37 7.03
N GLY A 273 -5.38 7.33 5.89
CA GLY A 273 -6.24 8.43 5.44
C GLY A 273 -7.33 8.77 6.44
N GLY A 274 -7.50 10.05 6.74
CA GLY A 274 -8.40 10.51 7.82
C GLY A 274 -7.90 10.20 9.24
N GLY A 275 -6.71 9.61 9.39
CA GLY A 275 -6.13 9.28 10.68
C GLY A 275 -5.66 10.51 11.45
N ASN A 276 -5.80 10.47 12.78
CA ASN A 276 -5.27 11.47 13.70
C ASN A 276 -4.17 10.87 14.59
N ILE A 277 -3.61 11.66 15.50
CA ILE A 277 -2.52 11.20 16.38
C ILE A 277 -2.89 10.04 17.30
N SER A 278 -4.18 9.90 17.68
CA SER A 278 -4.64 8.77 18.49
C SER A 278 -4.53 7.46 17.71
N MET A 279 -5.00 7.45 16.47
CA MET A 279 -4.88 6.29 15.57
C MET A 279 -3.41 5.97 15.28
N LEU A 280 -2.59 6.99 15.02
CA LEU A 280 -1.16 6.81 14.82
C LEU A 280 -0.49 6.16 16.03
N SER A 281 -0.81 6.65 17.22
CA SER A 281 -0.29 6.10 18.48
C SER A 281 -0.71 4.64 18.70
N GLU A 282 -1.82 4.19 18.12
CA GLU A 282 -2.25 2.80 18.16
C GLU A 282 -1.42 1.93 17.21
N TYR A 283 -1.43 2.22 15.90
CA TYR A 283 -0.78 1.34 14.93
C TYR A 283 0.75 1.36 15.06
N ILE A 284 1.37 2.47 15.49
CA ILE A 284 2.83 2.54 15.64
C ILE A 284 3.32 1.57 16.73
N ARG A 285 2.49 1.27 17.73
CA ARG A 285 2.79 0.28 18.78
C ARG A 285 2.76 -1.16 18.28
N ASN A 286 2.00 -1.42 17.22
CA ASN A 286 1.88 -2.75 16.61
C ASN A 286 2.96 -2.99 15.54
N GLU A 287 3.62 -1.93 15.07
CA GLU A 287 4.55 -2.00 13.94
C GLU A 287 6.00 -1.73 14.33
N LEU A 288 6.27 -0.60 14.98
CA LEU A 288 7.64 -0.12 15.23
C LEU A 288 8.51 -1.11 16.03
N PRO A 289 8.01 -1.82 17.08
CA PRO A 289 8.83 -2.76 17.85
C PRO A 289 9.41 -3.92 17.00
N HIS A 290 8.79 -4.19 15.85
CA HIS A 290 9.11 -5.33 15.00
C HIS A 290 9.95 -4.97 13.77
N ILE A 291 10.22 -3.68 13.56
CA ILE A 291 10.96 -3.18 12.40
C ILE A 291 12.15 -2.35 12.89
N LYS A 292 13.36 -2.86 12.66
CA LYS A 292 14.57 -2.12 13.01
C LYS A 292 14.71 -0.89 12.11
N THR A 293 14.62 0.31 12.68
CA THR A 293 14.83 1.57 11.97
C THR A 293 15.81 2.49 12.71
N LYS A 294 16.47 3.39 11.98
CA LYS A 294 17.31 4.44 12.60
C LYS A 294 16.50 5.71 12.84
N TYR A 295 15.66 6.09 11.88
CA TYR A 295 14.82 7.28 11.94
C TYR A 295 13.35 6.89 11.86
N VAL A 296 12.53 7.60 12.63
CA VAL A 296 11.08 7.57 12.52
C VAL A 296 10.61 8.98 12.24
N MET A 297 10.03 9.19 11.08
CA MET A 297 9.54 10.48 10.62
C MET A 297 8.02 10.50 10.68
N VAL A 298 7.46 11.53 11.30
CA VAL A 298 6.02 11.68 11.54
C VAL A 298 5.52 12.95 10.86
N THR A 299 4.46 12.82 10.04
CA THR A 299 3.67 13.93 9.49
C THR A 299 2.20 13.71 9.88
N ILE A 300 1.75 14.35 10.96
CA ILE A 300 0.40 14.15 11.52
C ILE A 300 -0.17 15.46 12.08
N GLY A 301 -1.48 15.65 11.91
CA GLY A 301 -2.20 16.78 12.53
C GLY A 301 -3.27 17.39 11.63
N THR A 302 -3.30 17.03 10.36
CA THR A 302 -4.25 17.58 9.38
C THR A 302 -5.70 17.27 9.77
N ASN A 303 -5.95 16.10 10.35
CA ASN A 303 -7.25 15.66 10.88
C ASN A 303 -7.48 16.07 12.34
N GLY A 304 -6.65 16.98 12.87
CA GLY A 304 -6.74 17.49 14.24
C GLY A 304 -6.23 16.54 15.33
N GLY A 305 -6.49 16.92 16.58
CA GLY A 305 -6.17 16.13 17.77
C GLY A 305 -4.75 16.32 18.32
N ASN A 306 -3.85 17.02 17.64
CA ASN A 306 -2.53 17.30 18.19
C ASN A 306 -2.62 18.21 19.43
N THR A 307 -1.90 17.82 20.47
CA THR A 307 -1.58 18.65 21.63
C THR A 307 -0.09 18.53 21.91
N GLU A 308 0.45 19.36 22.79
CA GLU A 308 1.85 19.21 23.18
C GLU A 308 2.09 17.85 23.85
N GLU A 309 1.16 17.41 24.70
CA GLU A 309 1.25 16.20 25.49
C GLU A 309 1.30 14.94 24.62
N ASN A 310 0.37 14.81 23.66
CA ASN A 310 0.31 13.60 22.85
C ASN A 310 1.42 13.52 21.79
N LEU A 311 1.87 14.66 21.25
CA LEU A 311 3.05 14.70 20.40
C LEU A 311 4.30 14.36 21.20
N THR A 312 4.48 14.93 22.39
CA THR A 312 5.60 14.59 23.29
C THR A 312 5.61 13.08 23.59
N ALA A 313 4.46 12.51 23.96
CA ALA A 313 4.33 11.07 24.23
C ALA A 313 4.68 10.20 23.02
N LEU A 314 4.34 10.64 21.80
CA LEU A 314 4.73 9.95 20.57
C LEU A 314 6.26 9.99 20.35
N ILE A 315 6.89 11.14 20.57
CA ILE A 315 8.35 11.30 20.47
C ILE A 315 9.07 10.42 21.49
N ASP A 316 8.60 10.42 22.74
CA ASP A 316 9.17 9.58 23.80
C ASP A 316 9.01 8.10 23.50
N TYR A 317 7.85 7.71 22.97
CA TYR A 317 7.65 6.34 22.51
C TYR A 317 8.65 5.95 21.41
N ILE A 318 8.84 6.79 20.39
CA ILE A 318 9.82 6.53 19.32
C ILE A 318 11.24 6.37 19.88
N ARG A 319 11.66 7.23 20.81
CA ARG A 319 12.96 7.13 21.48
C ARG A 319 13.08 5.85 22.30
N SER A 320 12.02 5.43 22.99
CA SER A 320 11.99 4.18 23.76
C SER A 320 12.22 2.95 22.88
N GLN A 321 11.89 3.03 21.58
CA GLN A 321 12.17 1.99 20.58
C GLN A 321 13.59 2.09 19.99
N GLY A 322 14.42 3.03 20.46
CA GLY A 322 15.80 3.22 20.04
C GLY A 322 15.96 3.95 18.69
N ALA A 323 14.90 4.62 18.20
CA ALA A 323 14.94 5.37 16.96
C ALA A 323 15.06 6.89 17.20
N ILE A 324 15.54 7.61 16.19
CA ILE A 324 15.63 9.06 16.19
C ILE A 324 14.32 9.63 15.63
N PRO A 325 13.51 10.33 16.45
CA PRO A 325 12.28 10.95 16.00
C PRO A 325 12.54 12.17 15.11
N ILE A 326 11.72 12.32 14.08
CA ILE A 326 11.62 13.51 13.22
C ILE A 326 10.14 13.90 13.17
N LEU A 327 9.80 15.14 13.52
CA LEU A 327 8.42 15.61 13.56
C LEU A 327 8.21 16.74 12.54
N ASN A 328 7.55 16.43 11.44
CA ASN A 328 7.34 17.37 10.35
C ASN A 328 6.18 18.32 10.64
N ASN A 329 6.28 19.53 10.10
CA ASN A 329 5.11 20.37 9.90
C ASN A 329 4.18 19.70 8.89
N ILE A 330 2.88 19.89 9.06
CA ILE A 330 1.91 19.56 8.02
C ILE A 330 2.00 20.59 6.89
N PRO A 331 1.87 20.18 5.62
CA PRO A 331 1.86 21.11 4.49
C PRO A 331 0.66 22.05 4.56
N CYS A 332 0.77 23.20 3.90
CA CYS A 332 -0.33 24.14 3.77
C CYS A 332 -1.51 23.48 3.06
N ASN A 333 -2.71 23.75 3.57
CA ASN A 333 -3.96 23.31 2.97
C ASN A 333 -5.00 24.43 3.10
N GLU A 334 -6.02 24.39 2.26
CA GLU A 334 -7.04 25.43 2.21
C GLU A 334 -7.93 25.45 3.46
N SER A 335 -7.97 24.37 4.25
CA SER A 335 -8.62 24.40 5.58
C SER A 335 -7.85 25.27 6.59
N GLY A 336 -6.61 25.65 6.31
CA GLY A 336 -5.77 26.43 7.23
C GLY A 336 -5.35 25.66 8.50
N THR A 337 -5.60 24.35 8.56
CA THR A 337 -5.33 23.51 9.75
C THR A 337 -3.85 23.51 10.12
N GLN A 338 -2.96 23.76 9.15
CA GLN A 338 -1.52 23.84 9.36
C GLN A 338 -1.11 24.94 10.31
N VAL A 339 -1.79 26.09 10.35
CA VAL A 339 -1.25 27.28 11.02
C VAL A 339 -1.14 27.05 12.53
N SER A 340 -2.23 26.63 13.17
CA SER A 340 -2.25 26.34 14.61
C SER A 340 -1.52 25.05 14.95
N ASN A 341 -1.71 23.98 14.17
CA ASN A 341 -1.03 22.70 14.41
C ASN A 341 0.50 22.83 14.31
N ASN A 342 1.01 23.55 13.32
CA ASN A 342 2.45 23.71 13.14
C ASN A 342 3.09 24.56 14.25
N ALA A 343 2.34 25.46 14.88
CA ALA A 343 2.81 26.16 16.07
C ALA A 343 3.01 25.19 17.26
N ILE A 344 2.09 24.23 17.44
CA ILE A 344 2.23 23.18 18.47
C ILE A 344 3.40 22.25 18.13
N ILE A 345 3.51 21.80 16.88
CA ILE A 345 4.61 20.95 16.40
C ILE A 345 5.96 21.63 16.62
N GLU A 346 6.08 22.92 16.29
CA GLU A 346 7.31 23.70 16.52
C GLU A 346 7.65 23.82 18.01
N LYS A 347 6.64 24.05 18.85
CA LYS A 347 6.82 24.07 20.32
C LYS A 347 7.40 22.75 20.82
N VAL A 348 6.84 21.62 20.38
CA VAL A 348 7.33 20.28 20.75
C VAL A 348 8.73 20.04 20.20
N ARG A 349 9.01 20.37 18.93
CA ARG A 349 10.36 20.21 18.37
C ARG A 349 11.43 20.94 19.16
N ARG A 350 11.17 22.19 19.56
CA ARG A 350 12.10 22.99 20.38
C ARG A 350 12.29 22.41 21.76
N LYS A 351 11.18 22.05 22.43
CA LYS A 351 11.19 21.45 23.77
C LYS A 351 11.98 20.14 23.78
N GLU A 352 11.74 19.29 22.80
CA GLU A 352 12.33 17.96 22.71
C GLU A 352 13.71 17.94 22.03
N GLY A 353 14.14 19.05 21.41
CA GLY A 353 15.41 19.12 20.68
C GLY A 353 15.48 18.16 19.49
N ILE A 354 14.39 18.03 18.72
CA ILE A 354 14.30 17.12 17.58
C ILE A 354 14.16 17.88 16.26
N ASN A 355 14.63 17.27 15.17
CA ASN A 355 14.52 17.82 13.82
C ASN A 355 13.12 17.57 13.23
N GLY A 356 12.82 18.27 12.14
CA GLY A 356 11.59 18.12 11.38
C GLY A 356 11.61 18.96 10.12
N CYS A 357 10.85 18.55 9.11
CA CYS A 357 10.72 19.32 7.88
C CYS A 357 9.63 20.38 7.98
N ARG A 358 9.89 21.56 7.42
CA ARG A 358 8.94 22.66 7.30
C ARG A 358 8.13 22.55 6.01
N PHE A 359 7.30 21.50 5.86
CA PHE A 359 6.51 21.28 4.64
C PHE A 359 5.49 22.37 4.33
N ASP A 360 5.10 23.17 5.31
CA ASP A 360 4.26 24.36 5.16
C ASP A 360 4.91 25.43 4.28
N LEU A 361 6.22 25.64 4.39
CA LEU A 361 6.90 26.69 3.62
C LEU A 361 6.85 26.42 2.11
N PRO A 362 7.34 25.28 1.59
CA PRO A 362 7.39 25.04 0.15
C PRO A 362 6.01 24.74 -0.47
N THR A 363 4.95 24.60 0.35
CA THR A 363 3.56 24.41 -0.10
C THR A 363 2.69 25.65 0.07
N SER A 364 3.28 26.76 0.52
CA SER A 364 2.60 28.05 0.66
C SER A 364 2.89 28.98 -0.52
N LEU A 365 1.91 29.82 -0.87
CA LEU A 365 1.99 30.73 -2.01
C LEU A 365 3.15 31.71 -1.92
N ALA A 366 3.36 32.29 -0.73
CA ALA A 366 4.43 33.26 -0.46
C ALA A 366 5.69 32.63 0.15
N GLY A 367 5.71 31.31 0.37
CA GLY A 367 6.82 30.65 1.09
C GLY A 367 6.83 30.90 2.60
N ASP A 368 5.73 31.37 3.19
CA ASP A 368 5.63 31.80 4.59
C ASP A 368 4.82 30.85 5.50
N GLY A 369 4.26 29.78 4.94
CA GLY A 369 3.47 28.78 5.67
C GLY A 369 2.05 29.22 6.04
N LYS A 370 1.53 30.33 5.49
CA LYS A 370 0.19 30.84 5.83
C LYS A 370 -0.86 30.46 4.81
N GLU A 371 -0.71 30.91 3.58
CA GLU A 371 -1.68 30.67 2.50
C GLU A 371 -1.19 29.53 1.60
N VAL A 372 -2.07 28.57 1.28
CA VAL A 372 -1.74 27.43 0.43
C VAL A 372 -1.51 27.87 -1.02
N ASP A 373 -0.46 27.34 -1.66
CA ASP A 373 -0.37 27.38 -3.13
C ASP A 373 -1.25 26.26 -3.71
N LYS A 374 -2.43 26.63 -4.18
CA LYS A 374 -3.40 25.69 -4.74
C LYS A 374 -2.87 24.90 -5.94
N SER A 375 -1.85 25.42 -6.65
CA SER A 375 -1.23 24.71 -7.78
C SER A 375 -0.39 23.50 -7.35
N LEU A 376 -0.14 23.34 -6.05
CA LEU A 376 0.61 22.24 -5.44
C LEU A 376 -0.29 21.19 -4.77
N MET A 377 -1.60 21.37 -4.83
CA MET A 377 -2.59 20.47 -4.25
C MET A 377 -3.50 19.90 -5.34
N PHE A 378 -4.08 18.73 -5.09
CA PHE A 378 -5.22 18.27 -5.84
C PHE A 378 -6.46 19.09 -5.47
N TRP A 379 -7.31 19.34 -6.45
CA TRP A 379 -8.64 19.89 -6.20
C TRP A 379 -9.60 18.76 -5.85
N GLU A 380 -10.29 18.89 -4.73
CA GLU A 380 -11.20 17.89 -4.21
C GLU A 380 -12.59 18.49 -4.07
N ASP A 381 -13.46 18.13 -5.00
CA ASP A 381 -14.86 18.52 -4.99
C ASP A 381 -15.69 17.45 -4.28
N TYR A 382 -16.04 17.74 -3.04
CA TYR A 382 -16.87 16.91 -2.19
C TYR A 382 -18.29 17.51 -2.05
N THR A 383 -18.73 18.38 -2.98
CA THR A 383 -20.06 19.00 -2.95
C THR A 383 -21.18 17.96 -2.82
N GLY A 384 -21.03 16.81 -3.50
CA GLY A 384 -21.99 15.70 -3.43
C GLY A 384 -21.94 14.83 -2.16
N SER A 385 -21.06 15.12 -1.20
CA SER A 385 -20.91 14.36 0.05
C SER A 385 -21.01 15.24 1.30
N TYR A 386 -20.04 16.14 1.50
CA TYR A 386 -19.96 17.01 2.68
C TYR A 386 -20.22 18.49 2.35
N GLY A 387 -20.53 18.82 1.09
CA GLY A 387 -20.88 20.18 0.68
C GLY A 387 -19.70 21.16 0.62
N TRP A 388 -18.47 20.67 0.55
CA TRP A 388 -17.23 21.46 0.53
C TRP A 388 -16.39 21.15 -0.73
N GLN A 389 -15.58 22.13 -1.14
CA GLN A 389 -14.58 22.01 -2.20
C GLN A 389 -13.26 22.49 -1.65
N ILE A 390 -12.18 21.76 -1.90
CA ILE A 390 -10.93 22.05 -1.19
C ILE A 390 -9.65 21.68 -1.94
N TYR A 391 -8.60 22.46 -1.70
CA TYR A 391 -7.21 22.12 -2.03
C TYR A 391 -6.47 21.63 -0.77
N HIS A 392 -6.38 20.31 -0.60
CA HIS A 392 -5.97 19.71 0.67
C HIS A 392 -4.80 18.73 0.56
N HIS A 393 -4.83 17.79 -0.40
CA HIS A 393 -3.79 16.79 -0.57
C HIS A 393 -2.73 17.24 -1.60
N PRO A 394 -1.42 17.17 -1.29
CA PRO A 394 -0.38 17.55 -2.25
C PRO A 394 -0.43 16.71 -3.53
N ASN A 395 -0.32 17.38 -4.68
CA ASN A 395 -0.17 16.73 -5.99
C ASN A 395 1.30 16.38 -6.28
N GLU A 396 1.65 15.99 -7.50
CA GLU A 396 3.03 15.65 -7.88
C GLU A 396 4.02 16.81 -7.70
N ARG A 397 3.58 18.05 -7.98
CA ARG A 397 4.40 19.25 -7.77
C ARG A 397 4.58 19.52 -6.29
N GLY A 398 3.51 19.44 -5.50
CA GLY A 398 3.58 19.59 -4.04
C GLY A 398 4.44 18.52 -3.38
N GLY A 399 4.28 17.25 -3.79
CA GLY A 399 5.08 16.13 -3.32
C GLY A 399 6.57 16.30 -3.59
N ARG A 400 6.93 16.79 -4.78
CA ARG A 400 8.32 17.13 -5.12
C ARG A 400 8.89 18.24 -4.24
N ARG A 401 8.13 19.32 -4.04
CA ARG A 401 8.51 20.45 -3.17
C ARG A 401 8.73 20.01 -1.72
N MET A 402 7.86 19.15 -1.19
CA MET A 402 8.03 18.55 0.13
C MET A 402 9.29 17.68 0.20
N PHE A 403 9.53 16.83 -0.81
CA PHE A 403 10.75 16.02 -0.87
C PHE A 403 12.01 16.88 -0.90
N GLU A 404 12.06 17.92 -1.73
CA GLU A 404 13.18 18.88 -1.79
C GLU A 404 13.46 19.50 -0.41
N GLN A 405 12.41 19.85 0.33
CA GLN A 405 12.55 20.37 1.69
C GLN A 405 13.21 19.36 2.66
N THR A 406 12.97 18.05 2.48
CA THR A 406 13.67 17.04 3.30
C THR A 406 15.18 17.02 3.06
N LEU A 407 15.64 17.36 1.85
CA LEU A 407 17.07 17.43 1.54
C LEU A 407 17.75 18.60 2.26
N THR A 408 16.99 19.65 2.56
CA THR A 408 17.45 20.85 3.26
C THR A 408 17.38 20.68 4.78
N ASP A 409 16.24 20.25 5.30
CA ASP A 409 15.97 20.29 6.75
C ASP A 409 16.56 19.12 7.51
N ILE A 410 16.70 17.96 6.85
CA ILE A 410 17.15 16.70 7.47
C ILE A 410 18.08 15.88 6.56
N PRO A 411 19.13 16.48 5.97
CA PRO A 411 20.02 15.80 5.04
C PRO A 411 20.65 14.52 5.62
N GLU A 412 20.76 14.41 6.95
CA GLU A 412 21.30 13.25 7.66
C GLU A 412 20.58 11.94 7.35
N ILE A 413 19.29 11.94 6.98
CA ILE A 413 18.60 10.69 6.64
C ILE A 413 19.13 10.09 5.33
N TYR A 414 19.79 10.89 4.47
CA TYR A 414 20.31 10.48 3.17
C TYR A 414 21.80 10.16 3.15
N ARG A 415 22.52 10.44 4.24
CA ARG A 415 23.98 10.22 4.35
C ARG A 415 24.36 8.80 4.74
#